data_AF-A0A2G9M047-F1
#
_entry.id   AF-A0A2G9M047-F1
#
_cell.length_a   1.000
_cell.length_b   1.000
_cell.length_c   1.000
_cell.angle_alpha   90.00
_cell.angle_beta   90.00
_cell.angle_gamma   90.00
#
_symmetry.space_group_name_H-M   'P 1'
#
loop_
_entity.id
_entity.type
_entity.pdbx_description
1 polymer ?
#
loop_
_entity_poly.entity_id
_entity_poly.type
_entity_poly.pdbx_seq_one_letter_code
_entity_poly.pdbx_strand_id
1 'polypeptide(L)'
;IDKQACQGCGECTVSCPNGAIAIRWDSSSRDLQEKMADYALAVLKNKRERSCFFNFLVDITPDCDCFNRSDAPIVPNIGILASRDPVAIDQASLDLIKKQVGLANSALGKPLASGEDKFKALRGLDATIQIRAAEGLGLGSRKYKLVEI
;
A
#
# COMPACT_ATOMS: atom_id res chain seq x y z
N ILE A 1 -23.67 2.14 19.36
CA ILE A 1 -22.40 2.66 18.79
C ILE A 1 -22.51 4.17 18.78
N ASP A 2 -21.67 4.86 19.54
CA ASP A 2 -21.54 6.32 19.42
C ASP A 2 -20.85 6.61 18.08
N LYS A 3 -21.54 7.35 17.20
CA LYS A 3 -21.04 7.66 15.86
C LYS A 3 -19.89 8.64 15.87
N GLN A 4 -19.82 9.54 16.86
CA GLN A 4 -18.77 10.55 16.94
C GLN A 4 -17.45 9.95 17.46
N ALA A 5 -17.53 8.91 18.28
CA ALA A 5 -16.36 8.20 18.81
C ALA A 5 -15.93 6.98 17.98
N CYS A 6 -16.70 6.59 16.96
CA CYS A 6 -16.47 5.37 16.19
C CYS A 6 -15.25 5.48 15.27
N GLN A 7 -14.26 4.60 15.46
CA GLN A 7 -13.05 4.52 14.63
C GLN A 7 -13.22 3.63 13.38
N GLY A 8 -14.36 2.95 13.25
CA GLY A 8 -14.63 2.04 12.13
C GLY A 8 -13.73 0.79 12.11
N CYS A 9 -13.37 0.25 13.28
CA CYS A 9 -12.52 -0.94 13.39
C CYS A 9 -13.22 -2.26 12.99
N GLY A 10 -14.55 -2.27 12.86
CA GLY A 10 -15.32 -3.44 12.44
C GLY A 10 -15.54 -4.51 13.51
N GLU A 11 -14.87 -4.43 14.67
CA GLU A 11 -14.98 -5.44 15.75
C GLU A 11 -16.45 -5.73 16.10
N CYS A 12 -17.23 -4.69 16.38
CA CYS A 12 -18.65 -4.84 16.72
C CYS A 12 -19.49 -5.54 15.64
N THR A 13 -19.14 -5.42 14.36
CA THR A 13 -19.80 -6.15 13.28
C THR A 13 -19.43 -7.63 13.29
N VAL A 14 -18.14 -7.94 13.49
CA VAL A 14 -17.62 -9.31 13.49
C VAL A 14 -18.08 -10.09 14.71
N SER A 15 -18.07 -9.50 15.91
CA SER A 15 -18.48 -10.20 17.14
C SER A 15 -20.01 -10.28 17.33
N CYS A 16 -20.83 -9.70 16.44
CA CYS A 16 -22.30 -9.74 16.57
C CYS A 16 -22.87 -11.08 16.08
N PRO A 17 -23.38 -11.96 16.97
CA PRO A 17 -23.87 -13.29 16.57
C PRO A 17 -25.13 -13.24 15.71
N ASN A 18 -25.91 -12.16 15.84
CA ASN A 18 -27.18 -11.98 15.15
C ASN A 18 -27.04 -11.20 13.83
N GLY A 19 -25.82 -10.76 13.46
CA GLY A 19 -25.60 -9.93 12.26
C GLY A 19 -26.33 -8.58 12.28
N ALA A 20 -26.70 -8.07 13.46
CA ALA A 20 -27.52 -6.87 13.60
C ALA A 20 -26.75 -5.56 13.29
N ILE A 21 -25.42 -5.62 13.22
CA ILE A 21 -24.55 -4.46 13.03
C ILE A 21 -23.94 -4.52 11.63
N ALA A 22 -24.46 -3.71 10.70
CA ALA A 22 -23.97 -3.66 9.34
C ALA A 22 -22.63 -2.90 9.21
N ILE A 23 -21.83 -3.28 8.22
CA ILE A 23 -20.63 -2.53 7.81
C ILE A 23 -21.07 -1.18 7.25
N ARG A 24 -20.42 -0.10 7.72
CA ARG A 24 -20.58 1.23 7.13
C ARG A 24 -19.54 1.41 6.04
N TRP A 25 -20.00 1.52 4.80
CA TRP A 25 -19.17 1.70 3.61
C TRP A 25 -18.98 3.18 3.26
N ASP A 26 -18.82 4.04 4.26
CA ASP A 26 -18.65 5.49 4.08
C ASP A 26 -17.20 5.96 4.23
N SER A 27 -16.26 5.04 4.47
CA SER A 27 -14.83 5.37 4.55
C SER A 27 -14.23 5.56 3.16
N SER A 28 -13.37 6.57 3.04
CA SER A 28 -12.61 6.83 1.81
C SER A 28 -11.35 5.95 1.72
N SER A 29 -10.77 5.85 0.52
CA SER A 29 -9.46 5.20 0.34
C SER A 29 -8.35 5.87 1.16
N ARG A 30 -8.45 7.19 1.38
CA ARG A 30 -7.53 7.93 2.25
C ARG A 30 -7.64 7.43 3.70
N ASP A 31 -8.85 7.33 4.23
CA ASP A 31 -9.07 6.89 5.61
C ASP A 31 -8.49 5.49 5.85
N LEU A 32 -8.63 4.60 4.86
CA LEU A 32 -8.03 3.27 4.91
C LEU A 32 -6.50 3.34 4.95
N GLN A 33 -5.89 4.11 4.05
CA GLN A 33 -4.43 4.26 3.97
C GLN A 33 -3.83 4.89 5.23
N GLU A 34 -4.49 5.87 5.83
CA GLU A 34 -4.06 6.50 7.09
C GLU A 34 -4.16 5.51 8.25
N LYS A 35 -5.27 4.76 8.36
CA LYS A 35 -5.41 3.69 9.37
C LYS A 35 -4.36 2.58 9.22
N MET A 36 -3.98 2.20 7.99
CA MET A 36 -2.91 1.23 7.76
C MET A 36 -1.59 1.69 8.38
N ALA A 37 -1.26 2.98 8.28
CA ALA A 37 -0.08 3.55 8.91
C ALA A 37 -0.17 3.53 10.46
N ASP A 38 -1.34 3.83 11.03
CA ASP A 38 -1.58 3.74 12.48
C ASP A 38 -1.38 2.31 13.01
N TYR A 39 -1.93 1.32 12.30
CA TYR A 39 -1.76 -0.09 12.69
C TYR A 39 -0.31 -0.55 12.56
N ALA A 40 0.40 -0.12 11.51
CA ALA A 40 1.84 -0.40 11.37
C ALA A 40 2.64 0.19 12.55
N LEU A 41 2.32 1.41 12.99
CA LEU A 41 2.92 2.01 14.19
C LEU A 41 2.68 1.17 15.43
N ALA A 42 1.44 0.71 15.64
CA ALA A 42 1.10 -0.13 16.79
C ALA A 42 1.91 -1.43 16.81
N VAL A 43 2.06 -2.10 15.66
CA VAL A 43 2.84 -3.33 15.53
C VAL A 43 4.33 -3.09 15.78
N LEU A 44 4.88 -1.98 15.28
CA LEU A 44 6.31 -1.69 15.31
C LEU A 44 6.78 -1.02 16.61
N LYS A 45 5.87 -0.48 17.45
CA LYS A 45 6.18 0.33 18.64
C LYS A 45 7.31 -0.22 19.52
N ASN A 46 7.39 -1.54 19.71
CA ASN A 46 8.42 -2.20 20.55
C ASN A 46 9.39 -3.10 19.75
N LYS A 47 9.35 -3.00 18.42
CA LYS A 47 10.06 -3.90 17.49
C LYS A 47 10.95 -3.19 16.48
N ARG A 48 10.94 -1.85 16.41
CA ARG A 48 11.68 -1.07 15.40
C ARG A 48 13.12 -1.55 15.14
N GLU A 49 13.94 -1.65 16.20
CA GLU A 49 15.35 -2.07 16.09
C GLU A 49 15.56 -3.56 15.72
N ARG A 50 14.48 -4.34 15.75
CA ARG A 50 14.46 -5.80 15.50
C ARG A 50 13.63 -6.15 14.27
N SER A 51 13.26 -5.17 13.47
CA SER A 51 12.47 -5.35 12.26
C SER A 51 13.34 -5.17 11.02
N CYS A 52 13.10 -6.00 10.01
CA CYS A 52 13.66 -5.90 8.68
C CYS A 52 12.50 -6.10 7.69
N PHE A 53 12.49 -5.34 6.62
CA PHE A 53 11.42 -5.31 5.63
C PHE A 53 11.97 -5.73 4.28
N PHE A 54 11.16 -6.49 3.55
CA PHE A 54 11.48 -6.96 2.21
C PHE A 54 10.28 -6.69 1.30
N ASN A 55 10.51 -6.04 0.16
CA ASN A 55 9.48 -5.83 -0.85
C ASN A 55 9.86 -6.61 -2.11
N PHE A 56 8.96 -7.46 -2.57
CA PHE A 56 9.12 -8.26 -3.78
C PHE A 56 8.39 -7.55 -4.91
N LEU A 57 9.14 -6.92 -5.81
CA LEU A 57 8.60 -6.18 -6.95
C LEU A 57 8.58 -7.09 -8.17
N VAL A 58 7.78 -8.14 -8.06
CA VAL A 58 7.58 -9.17 -9.07
C VAL A 58 6.09 -9.35 -9.31
N ASP A 59 5.73 -9.69 -10.54
CA ASP A 59 4.36 -9.97 -10.98
C ASP A 59 3.36 -8.88 -10.54
N ILE A 60 3.74 -7.62 -10.73
CA ILE A 60 2.93 -6.47 -10.31
C ILE A 60 1.70 -6.40 -11.20
N THR A 61 0.55 -6.82 -10.67
CA THR A 61 -0.73 -6.96 -11.36
C THR A 61 -1.63 -5.75 -11.11
N PRO A 62 -2.70 -5.57 -11.92
CA PRO A 62 -3.58 -4.40 -11.79
C PRO A 62 -4.57 -4.46 -10.61
N ASP A 63 -4.80 -5.66 -10.06
CA ASP A 63 -5.74 -5.93 -8.98
C ASP A 63 -5.02 -6.39 -7.72
N CYS A 64 -5.65 -6.19 -6.57
CA CYS A 64 -5.13 -6.69 -5.30
C CYS A 64 -5.25 -8.22 -5.25
N ASP A 65 -4.28 -8.88 -4.62
CA ASP A 65 -4.24 -10.34 -4.37
C ASP A 65 -5.47 -10.88 -3.62
N CYS A 66 -6.32 -10.01 -3.07
CA CYS A 66 -7.63 -10.40 -2.56
C CYS A 66 -8.61 -10.88 -3.65
N PHE A 67 -8.35 -10.59 -4.93
CA PHE A 67 -9.14 -11.11 -6.04
C PHE A 67 -8.81 -12.58 -6.30
N ASN A 68 -9.84 -13.35 -6.68
CA ASN A 68 -9.69 -14.78 -6.97
C ASN A 68 -8.99 -15.09 -8.31
N ARG A 69 -8.43 -14.07 -8.97
CA ARG A 69 -7.76 -14.18 -10.27
C ARG A 69 -6.61 -13.18 -10.31
N SER A 70 -5.57 -13.53 -11.06
CA SER A 70 -4.47 -12.64 -11.41
C SER A 70 -4.52 -12.33 -12.91
N ASP A 71 -4.15 -11.10 -13.28
CA ASP A 71 -4.11 -10.63 -14.67
C ASP A 71 -2.65 -10.47 -15.12
N ALA A 72 -2.41 -10.07 -16.37
CA ALA A 72 -1.07 -9.78 -16.86
C ALA A 72 -0.40 -8.66 -16.05
N PRO A 73 0.91 -8.77 -15.74
CA PRO A 73 1.65 -7.72 -15.05
C PRO A 73 1.59 -6.38 -15.80
N ILE A 74 1.57 -5.28 -15.05
CA ILE A 74 1.47 -3.91 -15.59
C ILE A 74 2.85 -3.29 -15.83
N VAL A 75 3.90 -3.82 -15.21
CA VAL A 75 5.31 -3.46 -15.41
C VAL A 75 6.18 -4.74 -15.37
N PRO A 76 7.40 -4.73 -15.95
CA PRO A 76 8.34 -5.82 -15.79
C PRO A 76 8.74 -6.06 -14.33
N ASN A 77 9.20 -7.27 -14.03
CA ASN A 77 9.78 -7.61 -12.74
C ASN A 77 11.03 -6.75 -12.47
N ILE A 78 11.10 -6.18 -11.27
CA ILE A 78 12.17 -5.25 -10.85
C ILE A 78 13.17 -5.95 -9.94
N GLY A 79 12.69 -6.82 -9.05
CA GLY A 79 13.53 -7.58 -8.12
C GLY A 79 13.05 -7.49 -6.68
N ILE A 80 13.99 -7.61 -5.74
CA ILE A 80 13.71 -7.64 -4.31
C ILE A 80 14.42 -6.46 -3.65
N LEU A 81 13.70 -5.72 -2.82
CA LEU A 81 14.25 -4.67 -1.98
C LEU A 81 14.36 -5.16 -0.54
N ALA A 82 15.33 -4.65 0.21
CA ALA A 82 15.47 -4.87 1.64
C ALA A 82 15.78 -3.54 2.34
N SER A 83 15.22 -3.34 3.53
CA SER A 83 15.43 -2.13 4.34
C SER A 83 15.13 -2.38 5.82
N ARG A 84 15.72 -1.56 6.69
CA ARG A 84 15.30 -1.44 8.10
C ARG A 84 14.27 -0.33 8.33
N ASP A 85 14.08 0.54 7.35
CA ASP A 85 13.09 1.61 7.36
C ASP A 85 11.90 1.23 6.46
N PRO A 86 10.69 1.04 7.03
CA PRO A 86 9.51 0.62 6.27
C PRO A 86 8.98 1.73 5.34
N VAL A 87 9.17 3.00 5.70
CA VAL A 87 8.71 4.13 4.89
C VAL A 87 9.62 4.27 3.67
N ALA A 88 10.94 4.11 3.87
CA ALA A 88 11.93 4.22 2.80
C ALA A 88 11.75 3.11 1.74
N ILE A 89 11.50 1.86 2.16
CA ILE A 89 11.35 0.74 1.22
C ILE A 89 10.06 0.84 0.41
N ASP A 90 8.96 1.30 1.01
CA ASP A 90 7.69 1.49 0.29
C ASP A 90 7.79 2.67 -0.68
N GLN A 91 8.46 3.76 -0.29
CA GLN A 91 8.72 4.88 -1.19
C GLN A 91 9.61 4.44 -2.37
N ALA A 92 10.67 3.69 -2.09
CA ALA A 92 11.55 3.14 -3.12
C ALA A 92 10.81 2.21 -4.08
N SER A 93 9.90 1.37 -3.57
CA SER A 93 9.05 0.50 -4.38
C SER A 93 8.22 1.29 -5.38
N LEU A 94 7.46 2.28 -4.92
CA LEU A 94 6.62 3.10 -5.80
C LEU A 94 7.46 3.85 -6.85
N ASP A 95 8.61 4.40 -6.46
CA ASP A 95 9.47 5.13 -7.37
C ASP A 95 10.10 4.22 -8.44
N LEU A 96 10.50 3.00 -8.08
CA LEU A 96 11.03 2.02 -9.03
C LEU A 96 9.95 1.53 -10.02
N ILE A 97 8.73 1.27 -9.54
CA ILE A 97 7.58 0.92 -10.40
C ILE A 97 7.27 2.06 -11.36
N LYS A 98 7.24 3.29 -10.85
CA LYS A 98 6.98 4.49 -11.65
C LYS A 98 8.05 4.68 -12.73
N LYS A 99 9.32 4.31 -12.48
CA LYS A 99 10.41 4.36 -13.48
C LYS A 99 10.27 3.32 -14.61
N GLN A 100 9.50 2.25 -14.43
CA GLN A 100 9.32 1.26 -15.50
C GLN A 100 8.44 1.79 -16.63
N VAL A 101 8.57 1.21 -17.82
CA VAL A 101 7.57 1.38 -18.89
C VAL A 101 6.40 0.44 -18.60
N GLY A 102 5.18 0.96 -18.71
CA GLY A 102 3.97 0.16 -18.56
C GLY A 102 3.80 -0.81 -19.72
N LEU A 103 3.44 -2.05 -19.42
CA LEU A 103 3.29 -3.11 -20.43
C LEU A 103 2.01 -2.91 -21.25
N ALA A 104 2.13 -2.95 -22.58
CA ALA A 104 1.02 -2.70 -23.51
C ALA A 104 -0.09 -3.76 -23.39
N ASN A 105 0.31 -5.02 -23.25
CA ASN A 105 -0.59 -6.17 -23.14
C ASN A 105 -0.99 -6.40 -21.68
N SER A 106 -1.46 -5.35 -21.01
CA SER A 106 -1.94 -5.39 -19.62
C SER A 106 -3.22 -4.55 -19.49
N ALA A 107 -3.82 -4.55 -18.30
CA ALA A 107 -4.98 -3.72 -18.00
C ALA A 107 -4.75 -2.20 -18.17
N LEU A 108 -3.50 -1.75 -18.39
CA LEU A 108 -3.19 -0.38 -18.77
C LEU A 108 -3.76 0.01 -20.15
N GLY A 109 -4.00 -0.96 -21.04
CA GLY A 109 -4.56 -0.78 -22.38
C GLY A 109 -3.62 -0.09 -23.39
N LYS A 110 -2.62 0.65 -22.91
CA LYS A 110 -1.56 1.26 -23.70
C LYS A 110 -0.25 1.31 -22.89
N PRO A 111 0.91 1.34 -23.55
CA PRO A 111 2.17 1.61 -22.85
C PRO A 111 2.10 2.96 -22.14
N LEU A 112 2.44 2.97 -20.86
CA LEU A 112 2.71 4.20 -20.11
C LEU A 112 4.22 4.44 -20.07
N ALA A 113 4.63 5.68 -20.26
CA ALA A 113 6.04 6.06 -20.23
C ALA A 113 6.66 5.89 -18.83
N SER A 114 7.99 5.84 -18.81
CA SER A 114 8.75 5.98 -17.56
C SER A 114 8.42 7.30 -16.89
N GLY A 115 8.19 7.29 -15.58
CA GLY A 115 7.80 8.45 -14.80
C GLY A 115 6.29 8.67 -14.68
N GLU A 116 5.46 7.99 -15.48
CA GLU A 116 4.01 8.01 -15.29
C GLU A 116 3.58 7.06 -14.16
N ASP A 117 2.58 7.45 -13.37
CA ASP A 117 2.08 6.65 -12.25
C ASP A 117 1.07 5.60 -12.72
N LYS A 118 1.47 4.32 -12.66
CA LYS A 118 0.68 3.19 -13.18
C LYS A 118 -0.56 2.94 -12.33
N PHE A 119 -0.46 3.05 -11.01
CA PHE A 119 -1.58 2.81 -10.11
C PHE A 119 -2.61 3.94 -10.20
N LYS A 120 -2.14 5.19 -10.34
CA LYS A 120 -3.03 6.33 -10.59
C LYS A 120 -3.74 6.21 -11.93
N ALA A 121 -3.05 5.76 -12.99
CA ALA A 121 -3.67 5.53 -14.28
C ALA A 121 -4.74 4.42 -14.26
N LEU A 122 -4.52 3.36 -13.48
CA LEU A 122 -5.45 2.21 -13.38
C LEU A 122 -6.67 2.49 -12.50
N ARG A 123 -6.49 3.15 -11.37
CA ARG A 123 -7.52 3.24 -10.31
C ARG A 123 -7.80 4.65 -9.82
N GLY A 124 -7.07 5.65 -10.30
CA GLY A 124 -7.20 7.03 -9.82
C GLY A 124 -6.73 7.22 -8.37
N LEU A 125 -6.02 6.24 -7.80
CA LEU A 125 -5.58 6.25 -6.41
C LEU A 125 -4.19 6.90 -6.27
N ASP A 126 -3.99 7.64 -5.18
CA ASP A 126 -2.68 8.12 -4.75
C ASP A 126 -2.15 7.19 -3.65
N ALA A 127 -1.23 6.29 -4.03
CA ALA A 127 -0.60 5.33 -3.12
C ALA A 127 0.37 5.98 -2.13
N THR A 128 0.72 7.26 -2.33
CA THR A 128 1.68 7.95 -1.45
C THR A 128 1.01 8.50 -0.18
N ILE A 129 -0.32 8.44 -0.05
CA ILE A 129 -1.04 8.89 1.15
C ILE A 129 -0.62 8.06 2.36
N GLN A 130 -0.62 6.73 2.24
CA GLN A 130 -0.18 5.83 3.32
C GLN A 130 1.26 6.12 3.76
N ILE A 131 2.16 6.32 2.80
CA ILE A 131 3.59 6.56 3.07
C ILE A 131 3.80 7.91 3.75
N ARG A 132 3.07 8.95 3.32
CA ARG A 132 3.11 10.28 3.96
C ARG A 132 2.56 10.23 5.39
N ALA A 133 1.48 9.48 5.62
CA ALA A 133 0.93 9.28 6.95
C ALA A 133 1.94 8.55 7.85
N ALA A 134 2.57 7.48 7.36
CA ALA A 134 3.59 6.73 8.10
C ALA A 134 4.81 7.59 8.47
N GLU A 135 5.30 8.43 7.54
CA GLU A 135 6.37 9.40 7.83
C GLU A 135 5.93 10.40 8.92
N GLY A 136 4.71 10.94 8.84
CA GLY A 136 4.15 11.86 9.84
C GLY A 136 4.00 11.25 11.23
N LEU A 137 3.74 9.94 11.32
CA LEU A 137 3.74 9.16 12.56
C LEU A 137 5.16 8.81 13.05
N GLY A 138 6.19 9.21 12.32
CA GLY A 138 7.59 8.93 12.62
C GLY A 138 7.96 7.45 12.49
N LEU A 139 7.32 6.68 11.61
CA LEU A 139 7.69 5.28 11.35
C LEU A 139 9.01 5.13 10.59
N GLY A 140 9.44 6.18 9.89
CA GLY A 140 10.62 6.18 9.05
C GLY A 140 10.68 7.43 8.19
N SER A 141 11.50 7.40 7.15
CA SER A 141 11.75 8.52 6.24
C SER A 141 11.43 8.14 4.80
N ARG A 142 10.78 9.04 4.06
CA ARG A 142 10.59 8.89 2.61
C ARG A 142 11.87 9.11 1.81
N LYS A 143 12.89 9.73 2.43
CA LYS A 143 14.21 9.85 1.81
C LYS A 143 14.95 8.54 1.97
N TYR A 144 15.49 8.05 0.87
CA TYR A 144 16.25 6.81 0.82
C TYR A 144 17.45 6.95 -0.15
N LYS A 145 18.43 6.05 -0.01
CA LYS A 145 19.50 5.86 -0.97
C LYS A 145 19.43 4.42 -1.45
N LEU A 146 19.31 4.24 -2.77
CA LEU A 146 19.35 2.91 -3.37
C LEU A 146 20.82 2.45 -3.46
N VAL A 147 21.09 1.22 -3.01
CA VAL A 147 22.39 0.56 -3.10
C VAL A 147 22.15 -0.77 -3.79
N GLU A 148 22.77 -0.95 -4.96
CA GLU A 148 22.73 -2.19 -5.72
C GLU A 148 23.85 -3.12 -5.23
N ILE A 149 23.56 -4.42 -5.18
CA ILE A 149 24.47 -5.48 -4.73
C ILE A 149 24.71 -6.43 -5.90
#